data_AF-A0AAF0QLB4-F1
#
_entry.id   AF-A0AAF0QLB4-F1
#
_cell.length_a   1.000
_cell.length_b   1.000
_cell.length_c   1.000
_cell.angle_alpha   90.00
_cell.angle_beta   90.00
_cell.angle_gamma   90.00
#
_symmetry.space_group_name_H-M   'P 1'
#
loop_
_entity.id
_entity.type
_entity.pdbx_description
1 polymer ?
#
loop_
_entity_poly.entity_id
_entity_poly.type
_entity_poly.pdbx_seq_one_letter_code
_entity_poly.pdbx_strand_id
1 'polypeptide(L)'
;MATFLLIVLLAILFGDVGYGLQINITVLDNATTQGAVCLDGSPPAYYFDKGFDTGLSNWIIFLDGGGWCESISDCKNRSITEKGSSKNMKNQSQFAGILHNTPQQNPDFYNWNRVWVNYSDGSSFTGDVEHVDPENKLYFRGARLFKAVMDDLWRKGMQYAKNVISAY
;
A
#
# COMPACT_ATOMS: atom_id res chain seq x y z
N MET A 1 -11.78 7.10 -48.61
CA MET A 1 -10.49 6.50 -48.19
C MET A 1 -9.65 7.45 -47.32
N ALA A 2 -9.43 8.70 -47.72
CA ALA A 2 -8.63 9.66 -46.93
C ALA A 2 -9.18 9.92 -45.51
N THR A 3 -10.51 9.97 -45.34
CA THR A 3 -11.15 10.18 -44.03
C THR A 3 -10.94 9.01 -43.07
N PHE A 4 -10.90 7.77 -43.60
CA PHE A 4 -10.68 6.56 -42.80
C PHE A 4 -9.22 6.47 -42.33
N LEU A 5 -8.28 6.83 -43.21
CA LEU A 5 -6.85 6.95 -42.89
C LEU A 5 -6.59 8.03 -41.82
N LEU A 6 -7.31 9.16 -41.87
CA LEU A 6 -7.19 10.22 -40.87
C LEU A 6 -7.72 9.78 -39.49
N ILE A 7 -8.82 9.01 -39.43
CA ILE A 7 -9.36 8.46 -38.18
C ILE A 7 -8.41 7.42 -37.58
N VAL A 8 -7.80 6.57 -38.40
CA VAL A 8 -6.80 5.58 -37.95
C VAL A 8 -5.53 6.29 -37.45
N LEU A 9 -5.05 7.33 -38.15
CA LEU A 9 -3.93 8.14 -37.68
C LEU A 9 -4.24 8.87 -36.38
N LEU A 10 -5.43 9.43 -36.21
CA LEU A 10 -5.86 10.05 -34.96
C LEU A 10 -5.94 9.03 -33.83
N ALA A 11 -6.46 7.82 -34.06
CA ALA A 11 -6.48 6.76 -33.05
C ALA A 11 -5.08 6.26 -32.65
N ILE A 12 -4.09 6.33 -33.56
CA ILE A 12 -2.68 6.01 -33.28
C ILE A 12 -1.99 7.17 -32.53
N LEU A 13 -2.34 8.42 -32.84
CA LEU A 13 -1.82 9.62 -32.17
C LEU A 13 -2.43 9.83 -30.77
N PHE A 14 -3.69 9.41 -30.59
CA PHE A 14 -4.37 9.26 -29.30
C PHE A 14 -4.34 7.79 -28.87
N GLY A 15 -3.22 7.10 -29.12
CA GLY A 15 -2.98 5.80 -28.50
C GLY A 15 -3.34 5.88 -27.03
N ASP A 16 -4.20 4.95 -26.61
CA ASP A 16 -4.82 4.85 -25.29
C ASP A 16 -3.96 5.54 -24.24
N VAL A 17 -4.35 6.75 -23.80
CA VAL A 17 -3.73 7.39 -22.64
C VAL A 17 -4.12 6.49 -21.50
N GLY A 18 -3.32 5.44 -21.27
CA GLY A 18 -3.59 4.38 -20.35
C GLY A 18 -3.61 4.97 -18.95
N TYR A 19 -4.78 5.40 -18.50
CA TYR A 19 -5.01 5.73 -17.11
C TYR A 19 -4.83 4.41 -16.34
N GLY A 20 -3.64 4.23 -15.78
CA GLY A 20 -3.29 3.04 -14.98
C GLY A 20 -4.36 2.78 -13.91
N LEU A 21 -4.54 1.50 -13.56
CA LEU A 21 -5.56 1.05 -12.62
C LEU A 21 -5.45 1.81 -11.29
N GLN A 22 -6.52 2.52 -10.92
CA GLN A 22 -6.62 3.24 -9.65
C GLN A 22 -7.11 2.30 -8.55
N ILE A 23 -6.30 2.13 -7.52
CA ILE A 23 -6.57 1.20 -6.42
C ILE A 23 -6.91 2.03 -5.18
N ASN A 24 -8.07 1.76 -4.60
CA ASN A 24 -8.54 2.47 -3.40
C ASN A 24 -7.76 2.02 -2.16
N ILE A 25 -7.55 2.97 -1.25
CA ILE A 25 -7.00 2.69 0.07
C ILE A 25 -7.99 1.87 0.92
N THR A 26 -7.46 0.91 1.67
CA THR A 26 -8.16 0.21 2.74
C THR A 26 -7.63 0.73 4.07
N VAL A 27 -8.50 1.33 4.88
CA VAL A 27 -8.18 1.80 6.23
C VAL A 27 -8.71 0.80 7.26
N LEU A 28 -7.87 0.42 8.22
CA LEU A 28 -8.21 -0.57 9.26
C LEU A 28 -8.65 0.11 10.56
N ASP A 29 -9.80 0.79 10.55
CA ASP A 29 -10.30 1.54 11.71
C ASP A 29 -10.36 0.70 12.99
N ASN A 30 -10.81 -0.55 12.88
CA ASN A 30 -10.93 -1.46 14.02
C ASN A 30 -9.57 -1.88 14.62
N ALA A 31 -8.46 -1.74 13.88
CA ALA A 31 -7.14 -2.10 14.38
C ALA A 31 -6.65 -1.15 15.49
N THR A 32 -7.22 0.06 15.55
CA THR A 32 -6.94 1.03 16.62
C THR A 32 -7.30 0.49 18.00
N THR A 33 -8.36 -0.33 18.10
CA THR A 33 -8.77 -1.00 19.35
C THR A 33 -7.76 -2.02 19.86
N GLN A 34 -6.85 -2.47 18.99
CA GLN A 34 -5.74 -3.37 19.30
C GLN A 34 -4.42 -2.61 19.48
N GLY A 35 -4.46 -1.27 19.50
CA GLY A 35 -3.29 -0.41 19.62
C GLY A 35 -2.43 -0.33 18.35
N ALA A 36 -2.91 -0.85 17.21
CA ALA A 36 -2.24 -0.70 15.93
C ALA A 36 -2.62 0.65 15.32
N VAL A 37 -1.66 1.58 15.28
CA VAL A 37 -1.83 2.96 14.81
C VAL A 37 -0.56 3.48 14.14
N CYS A 38 -0.70 4.49 13.28
CA CYS A 38 0.40 5.29 12.73
C CYS A 38 1.02 6.21 13.80
N LEU A 39 2.10 6.93 13.45
CA LEU A 39 2.75 7.91 14.33
C LEU A 39 1.80 8.93 14.94
N ASP A 40 0.79 9.39 14.20
CA ASP A 40 -0.23 10.37 14.68
C ASP A 40 -1.43 9.73 15.41
N GLY A 41 -1.44 8.41 15.58
CA GLY A 41 -2.57 7.67 16.17
C GLY A 41 -3.70 7.29 15.18
N SER A 42 -3.59 7.64 13.90
CA SER A 42 -4.54 7.20 12.87
C SER A 42 -4.42 5.69 12.58
N PRO A 43 -5.48 5.02 12.11
CA PRO A 43 -5.44 3.58 11.78
C PRO A 43 -4.40 3.24 10.68
N PRO A 44 -3.87 2.02 10.67
CA PRO A 44 -3.12 1.45 9.55
C PRO A 44 -3.91 1.48 8.25
N ALA A 45 -3.20 1.57 7.13
CA ALA A 45 -3.81 1.51 5.81
C ALA A 45 -2.92 0.80 4.79
N TYR A 46 -3.54 0.31 3.71
CA TYR A 46 -2.85 -0.32 2.60
C TYR A 46 -3.71 -0.27 1.33
N TYR A 47 -3.11 -0.49 0.17
CA TYR A 47 -3.81 -0.66 -1.10
C TYR A 47 -3.81 -2.13 -1.50
N PHE A 48 -4.91 -2.59 -2.10
CA PHE A 48 -5.05 -3.99 -2.50
C PHE A 48 -5.77 -4.12 -3.83
N ASP A 49 -5.06 -4.75 -4.77
CA ASP A 49 -5.60 -5.16 -6.06
C ASP A 49 -5.70 -6.70 -6.09
N LYS A 50 -6.93 -7.19 -6.28
CA LYS A 50 -7.24 -8.60 -6.17
C LYS A 50 -6.70 -9.36 -7.39
N GLY A 51 -6.06 -10.49 -7.14
CA GLY A 51 -5.58 -11.37 -8.20
C GLY A 51 -6.72 -12.00 -9.00
N PHE A 52 -6.38 -12.66 -10.10
CA PHE A 52 -7.32 -13.35 -10.97
C PHE A 52 -6.67 -14.58 -11.63
N ASP A 53 -7.50 -15.45 -12.21
CA ASP A 53 -7.10 -16.70 -12.87
C ASP A 53 -6.13 -17.55 -12.02
N THR A 54 -5.03 -18.00 -12.63
CA THR A 54 -3.99 -18.81 -11.98
C THR A 54 -3.21 -18.05 -10.91
N GLY A 55 -3.33 -16.72 -10.86
CA GLY A 55 -2.70 -15.85 -9.86
C GLY A 55 -3.50 -15.70 -8.56
N LEU A 56 -4.76 -16.15 -8.49
CA LEU A 56 -5.64 -15.98 -7.33
C LEU A 56 -5.11 -16.52 -6.00
N SER A 57 -4.29 -17.57 -6.05
CA SER A 57 -3.69 -18.20 -4.85
C SER A 57 -2.28 -17.69 -4.56
N ASN A 58 -1.80 -16.68 -5.27
CA ASN A 58 -0.46 -16.13 -5.08
C ASN A 58 -0.54 -14.66 -4.67
N TRP A 59 0.39 -14.26 -3.81
CA TRP A 59 0.37 -12.95 -3.17
C TRP A 59 1.73 -12.29 -3.26
N ILE A 60 1.74 -11.00 -3.57
CA ILE A 60 2.90 -10.13 -3.37
C ILE A 60 2.52 -9.01 -2.39
N ILE A 61 3.29 -8.95 -1.31
CA ILE A 61 3.16 -7.97 -0.24
C ILE A 61 4.34 -7.02 -0.36
N PHE A 62 4.08 -5.82 -0.87
CA PHE A 62 5.07 -4.76 -0.97
C PHE A 62 4.99 -3.88 0.28
N LEU A 63 6.10 -3.77 1.00
CA LEU A 63 6.22 -2.95 2.20
C LEU A 63 6.86 -1.63 1.80
N ASP A 64 6.08 -0.55 1.91
CA ASP A 64 6.54 0.78 1.52
C ASP A 64 7.81 1.20 2.27
N GLY A 65 8.72 1.88 1.57
CA GLY A 65 9.95 2.41 2.14
C GLY A 65 9.78 3.85 2.68
N GLY A 66 10.90 4.53 2.91
CA GLY A 66 10.93 5.95 3.26
C GLY A 66 11.77 6.31 4.50
N GLY A 67 12.74 5.48 4.88
CA GLY A 67 13.66 5.74 5.98
C GLY A 67 13.02 5.72 7.38
N TRP A 68 13.76 6.17 8.38
CA TRP A 68 13.29 6.24 9.77
C TRP A 68 13.10 7.69 10.20
N CYS A 69 12.42 7.90 11.32
CA CYS A 69 12.59 9.14 12.07
C CYS A 69 13.51 8.88 13.27
N GLU A 70 14.52 9.72 13.47
CA GLU A 70 15.62 9.45 14.42
C GLU A 70 15.51 10.22 15.74
N SER A 71 14.63 11.23 15.80
CA SER A 71 14.38 12.03 17.00
C SER A 71 12.90 12.33 17.17
N ILE A 72 12.48 12.69 18.39
CA ILE A 72 11.08 13.09 18.67
C ILE A 72 10.63 14.24 17.76
N SER A 73 11.49 15.25 17.54
CA SER A 73 11.17 16.36 16.64
C SER A 73 10.97 15.90 15.19
N ASP A 74 11.81 14.97 14.72
CA ASP A 74 11.72 14.41 13.38
C ASP A 74 10.44 13.56 13.24
N CYS A 75 10.17 12.67 14.19
CA CYS A 75 8.96 11.86 14.22
C CYS A 75 7.68 12.72 14.29
N LYS A 76 7.72 13.84 15.03
CA LYS A 76 6.63 14.82 15.06
C LYS A 76 6.39 15.45 13.70
N ASN A 77 7.44 15.93 13.03
CA ASN A 77 7.32 16.49 11.69
C ASN A 77 6.82 15.44 10.68
N ARG A 78 7.26 14.20 10.82
CA ARG A 78 6.82 13.08 9.99
C ARG A 78 5.35 12.70 10.22
N SER A 79 4.86 12.80 11.47
CA SER A 79 3.48 12.43 11.85
C SER A 79 2.40 13.17 11.05
N ILE A 80 2.69 14.38 10.55
CA ILE A 80 1.75 15.17 9.75
C ILE A 80 1.88 14.95 8.23
N THR A 81 2.61 13.91 7.81
CA THR A 81 2.81 13.54 6.40
C THR A 81 2.14 12.20 6.08
N GLU A 82 2.12 11.81 4.81
CA GLU A 82 1.67 10.46 4.40
C GLU A 82 2.51 9.32 5.02
N LYS A 83 3.73 9.61 5.46
CA LYS A 83 4.65 8.65 6.10
C LYS A 83 4.51 8.57 7.62
N GLY A 84 3.49 9.22 8.18
CA GLY A 84 3.19 9.20 9.61
C GLY A 84 1.69 9.24 9.96
N SER A 85 0.81 9.44 8.98
CA SER A 85 -0.63 9.46 9.17
C SER A 85 -1.38 8.95 7.94
N SER A 86 -2.32 8.03 8.15
CA SER A 86 -3.21 7.56 7.09
C SER A 86 -4.21 8.62 6.62
N LYS A 87 -4.44 9.67 7.43
CA LYS A 87 -5.30 10.81 7.04
C LYS A 87 -4.71 11.65 5.90
N ASN A 88 -3.39 11.55 5.72
CA ASN A 88 -2.65 12.29 4.71
C ASN A 88 -2.24 11.41 3.51
N MET A 89 -2.61 10.13 3.52
CA MET A 89 -2.39 9.24 2.38
C MET A 89 -3.39 9.53 1.26
N LYS A 90 -3.02 9.22 0.03
CA LYS A 90 -3.92 9.34 -1.11
C LYS A 90 -5.09 8.36 -0.96
N ASN A 91 -6.28 8.77 -1.37
CA ASN A 91 -7.43 7.85 -1.38
C ASN A 91 -7.28 6.75 -2.44
N GLN A 92 -6.49 7.04 -3.49
CA GLN A 92 -6.23 6.14 -4.60
C GLN A 92 -4.75 6.18 -4.97
N SER A 93 -4.22 5.04 -5.41
CA SER A 93 -2.86 4.93 -5.92
C SER A 93 -2.81 4.05 -7.16
N GLN A 94 -1.82 4.28 -8.01
CA GLN A 94 -1.50 3.42 -9.14
C GLN A 94 -0.28 2.58 -8.77
N PHE A 95 -0.36 1.28 -9.06
CA PHE A 95 0.77 0.38 -8.86
C PHE A 95 1.72 0.43 -10.06
N ALA A 96 3.02 0.25 -9.79
CA ALA A 96 4.07 0.24 -10.79
C ALA A 96 5.05 -0.92 -10.56
N GLY A 97 5.95 -1.16 -11.52
CA GLY A 97 6.98 -2.20 -11.41
C GLY A 97 6.40 -3.58 -11.12
N ILE A 98 6.91 -4.25 -10.08
CA ILE A 98 6.49 -5.60 -9.68
C ILE A 98 5.01 -5.68 -9.22
N LEU A 99 4.36 -4.53 -8.98
CA LEU A 99 2.94 -4.44 -8.66
C LEU A 99 2.09 -4.00 -9.86
N HIS A 100 2.66 -3.70 -11.02
CA HIS A 100 1.87 -3.27 -12.17
C HIS A 100 0.87 -4.36 -12.62
N ASN A 101 -0.28 -3.96 -13.16
CA ASN A 101 -1.40 -4.86 -13.47
C ASN A 101 -1.39 -5.43 -14.90
N THR A 102 -0.34 -5.17 -15.68
CA THR A 102 -0.24 -5.62 -17.07
C THR A 102 0.98 -6.51 -17.27
N PRO A 103 0.88 -7.56 -18.10
CA PRO A 103 2.00 -8.45 -18.37
C PRO A 103 3.17 -7.76 -19.10
N GLN A 104 2.94 -6.62 -19.76
CA GLN A 104 4.01 -5.85 -20.41
C GLN A 104 4.97 -5.22 -19.41
N GLN A 105 4.47 -4.79 -18.24
CA GLN A 105 5.28 -4.16 -17.20
C GLN A 105 5.60 -5.09 -16.03
N ASN A 106 4.74 -6.10 -15.80
CA ASN A 106 4.87 -7.09 -14.75
C ASN A 106 4.56 -8.49 -15.30
N PRO A 107 5.46 -9.08 -16.10
CA PRO A 107 5.19 -10.34 -16.80
C PRO A 107 4.90 -11.51 -15.85
N ASP A 108 5.47 -11.48 -14.64
CA ASP A 108 5.43 -12.62 -13.71
C ASP A 108 4.27 -12.55 -12.71
N PHE A 109 3.88 -11.35 -12.26
CA PHE A 109 2.99 -11.17 -11.11
C PHE A 109 1.73 -10.33 -11.40
N TYR A 110 1.48 -9.91 -12.66
CA TYR A 110 0.36 -9.01 -12.97
C TYR A 110 -1.02 -9.52 -12.53
N ASN A 111 -1.21 -10.85 -12.48
CA ASN A 111 -2.46 -11.48 -12.08
C ASN A 111 -2.47 -12.00 -10.62
N TRP A 112 -1.40 -11.77 -9.84
CA TRP A 112 -1.35 -12.11 -8.42
C TRP A 112 -2.19 -11.14 -7.59
N ASN A 113 -2.51 -11.53 -6.35
CA ASN A 113 -2.97 -10.58 -5.35
C ASN A 113 -1.83 -9.62 -5.02
N ARG A 114 -2.01 -8.34 -5.36
CA ARG A 114 -0.97 -7.32 -5.25
C ARG A 114 -1.34 -6.36 -4.13
N VAL A 115 -0.47 -6.26 -3.12
CA VAL A 115 -0.71 -5.47 -1.91
C VAL A 115 0.42 -4.47 -1.74
N TRP A 116 0.08 -3.22 -1.48
CA TRP A 116 1.03 -2.18 -1.07
C TRP A 116 0.65 -1.74 0.35
N VAL A 117 1.44 -2.19 1.33
CA VAL A 117 1.29 -1.83 2.75
C VAL A 117 1.93 -0.47 2.97
N ASN A 118 1.14 0.51 3.39
CA ASN A 118 1.66 1.84 3.67
C ASN A 118 2.54 1.85 4.92
N TYR A 119 3.64 2.59 4.83
CA TYR A 119 4.59 2.77 5.92
C TYR A 119 4.33 4.09 6.64
N SER A 120 3.90 3.99 7.90
CA SER A 120 3.47 5.15 8.69
C SER A 120 3.88 5.12 10.17
N ASP A 121 4.77 4.20 10.55
CA ASP A 121 5.27 4.04 11.92
C ASP A 121 6.66 4.68 12.15
N GLY A 122 7.40 5.01 11.09
CA GLY A 122 8.73 5.61 11.19
C GLY A 122 9.83 4.70 11.76
N SER A 123 9.55 3.40 11.93
CA SER A 123 10.41 2.40 12.57
C SER A 123 10.57 1.10 11.75
N SER A 124 10.44 1.15 10.42
CA SER A 124 10.41 -0.01 9.51
C SER A 124 9.51 -1.16 9.97
N PHE A 125 8.31 -0.86 10.47
CA PHE A 125 7.37 -1.86 10.97
C PHE A 125 7.87 -2.67 12.19
N THR A 126 8.92 -2.23 12.89
CA THR A 126 9.54 -3.01 13.98
C THR A 126 9.22 -2.51 15.39
N GLY A 127 8.88 -1.23 15.57
CA GLY A 127 8.61 -0.67 16.89
C GLY A 127 7.32 -1.19 17.54
N ASP A 128 7.34 -1.40 18.85
CA ASP A 128 6.15 -1.67 19.66
C ASP A 128 6.27 -1.11 21.09
N VAL A 129 6.17 0.21 21.21
CA VAL A 129 6.31 0.90 22.49
C VAL A 129 4.95 1.10 23.12
N GLU A 130 4.70 0.52 24.32
CA GLU A 130 3.40 0.66 25.00
C GLU A 130 3.08 2.08 25.45
N HIS A 131 4.11 2.85 25.78
CA HIS A 131 3.96 4.24 26.15
C HIS A 131 3.69 5.13 24.93
N VAL A 132 2.77 6.08 25.08
CA VAL A 132 2.56 7.17 24.11
C VAL A 132 3.38 8.35 24.58
N ASP A 133 4.15 9.01 23.70
CA ASP A 133 4.78 10.28 24.05
C ASP A 133 3.67 11.28 24.41
N PRO A 134 3.54 11.68 25.69
CA PRO A 134 2.40 12.47 26.13
C PRO A 134 2.47 13.92 25.65
N GLU A 135 3.67 14.44 25.42
CA GLU A 135 3.89 15.84 25.00
C GLU A 135 3.58 16.02 23.51
N ASN A 136 4.00 15.05 22.69
CA ASN A 136 3.88 15.13 21.24
C ASN A 136 2.76 14.25 20.66
N LYS A 137 2.14 13.40 21.48
CA LYS A 137 1.11 12.42 21.09
C LYS A 137 1.59 11.50 19.98
N LEU A 138 2.83 11.01 20.09
CA LEU A 138 3.44 10.10 19.13
C LEU A 138 3.27 8.64 19.57
N TYR A 139 3.00 7.79 18.59
CA TYR A 139 2.78 6.36 18.75
C TYR A 139 3.79 5.55 17.93
N PHE A 140 4.61 4.72 18.58
CA PHE A 140 5.62 3.89 17.91
C PHE A 140 5.15 2.43 17.86
N ARG A 141 4.27 2.10 16.90
CA ARG A 141 3.49 0.85 16.85
C ARG A 141 3.69 0.03 15.58
N GLY A 142 4.84 0.15 14.92
CA GLY A 142 5.16 -0.52 13.66
C GLY A 142 4.82 -2.02 13.63
N ALA A 143 5.19 -2.79 14.66
CA ALA A 143 4.91 -4.22 14.69
C ALA A 143 3.42 -4.54 14.80
N ARG A 144 2.65 -3.75 15.58
CA ARG A 144 1.20 -3.88 15.68
C ARG A 144 0.52 -3.52 14.36
N LEU A 145 0.99 -2.46 13.72
CA LEU A 145 0.51 -2.02 12.41
C LEU A 145 0.69 -3.14 11.37
N PHE A 146 1.90 -3.70 11.27
CA PHE A 146 2.20 -4.79 10.35
C PHE A 146 1.33 -6.02 10.63
N LYS A 147 1.24 -6.42 11.90
CA LYS A 147 0.40 -7.55 12.31
C LYS A 147 -1.07 -7.34 11.93
N ALA A 148 -1.63 -6.16 12.20
CA ALA A 148 -3.02 -5.86 11.87
C ALA A 148 -3.31 -5.94 10.36
N VAL A 149 -2.37 -5.47 9.53
CA VAL A 149 -2.48 -5.59 8.07
C VAL A 149 -2.40 -7.05 7.65
N MET A 150 -1.42 -7.82 8.15
CA MET A 150 -1.29 -9.24 7.82
C MET A 150 -2.51 -10.06 8.25
N ASP A 151 -3.09 -9.79 9.42
CA ASP A 151 -4.31 -10.47 9.92
C ASP A 151 -5.54 -10.14 9.06
N ASP A 152 -5.62 -8.92 8.50
CA ASP A 152 -6.69 -8.55 7.58
C ASP A 152 -6.54 -9.24 6.21
N LEU A 153 -5.32 -9.27 5.67
CA LEU A 153 -4.99 -10.00 4.45
C LEU A 153 -5.23 -11.51 4.60
N TRP A 154 -4.88 -12.08 5.77
CA TRP A 154 -5.15 -13.47 6.13
C TRP A 154 -6.64 -13.80 5.97
N ARG A 155 -7.51 -12.98 6.56
CA ARG A 155 -8.98 -13.11 6.46
C ARG A 155 -9.51 -12.88 5.05
N LYS A 156 -8.84 -12.04 4.24
CA LYS A 156 -9.19 -11.80 2.83
C LYS A 156 -8.78 -12.91 1.87
N GLY A 157 -8.18 -13.99 2.36
CA GLY A 157 -7.89 -15.19 1.59
C GLY A 157 -6.41 -15.56 1.52
N MET A 158 -5.51 -14.74 2.08
CA MET A 158 -4.08 -15.06 2.12
C MET A 158 -3.80 -16.35 2.92
N GLN A 159 -4.69 -16.73 3.84
CA GLN A 159 -4.62 -18.02 4.54
C GLN A 159 -4.68 -19.25 3.63
N TYR A 160 -5.15 -19.10 2.39
CA TYR A 160 -5.21 -20.15 1.37
C TYR A 160 -4.15 -19.97 0.27
N ALA A 161 -3.17 -19.09 0.50
CA ALA A 161 -2.13 -18.82 -0.47
C ALA A 161 -1.26 -20.05 -0.73
N LYS A 162 -0.91 -20.27 -2.00
CA LYS A 162 0.13 -21.21 -2.41
C LYS A 162 1.52 -20.58 -2.27
N ASN A 163 1.64 -19.31 -2.63
CA ASN A 163 2.89 -18.54 -2.53
C ASN A 163 2.60 -17.15 -1.97
N VAL A 164 3.52 -16.67 -1.13
CA VAL A 164 3.53 -15.28 -0.64
C VAL A 164 4.96 -14.76 -0.79
N ILE A 165 5.11 -13.66 -1.52
CA ILE A 165 6.37 -12.94 -1.66
C ILE A 165 6.26 -11.64 -0.87
N SER A 166 7.24 -11.35 -0.03
CA SER A 166 7.43 -10.03 0.58
C SER A 166 8.48 -9.26 -0.21
N ALA A 167 8.17 -8.02 -0.59
CA ALA A 167 9.06 -7.12 -1.32
C ALA A 167 9.16 -5.76 -0.61
N TYR A 168 10.22 -5.01 -0.90
CA TYR A 168 10.50 -3.65 -0.42
C TYR A 168 10.86 -2.75 -1.61
#